data_AF-A0A7W7YBE3-F1
#
_entry.id   AF-A0A7W7YBE3-F1
#
_cell.length_a   1.000
_cell.length_b   1.000
_cell.length_c   1.000
_cell.angle_alpha   90.00
_cell.angle_beta   90.00
_cell.angle_gamma   90.00
#
_symmetry.space_group_name_H-M   'P 1'
#
loop_
_entity.id
_entity.type
_entity.pdbx_description
1 polymer ?
#
loop_
_entity_poly.entity_id
_entity_poly.type
_entity_poly.pdbx_seq_one_letter_code
_entity_poly.pdbx_strand_id
1 'polypeptide(L)'
;MHLLTARRILACIALLASVWLMIVALRSSWLAAAFPVIGSLLLFVASVMLTAPDTAVKIAEWIARPFAALFYPDDEFEKPPLSYVLARKYSQERKVDAAVQEYEKILFYYPEERDAYLELIELAQRVGDEELREKYEEAMREWELKADNVANTEQV
;
A
#
# COMPACT_ATOMS: atom_id res chain seq x y z
N MET A 1 -3.46 -0.46 -14.98
CA MET A 1 -2.87 0.85 -15.34
C MET A 1 -3.82 1.77 -16.14
N HIS A 2 -4.58 1.27 -17.12
CA HIS A 2 -5.42 2.11 -18.01
C HIS A 2 -6.58 2.89 -17.35
N LEU A 3 -7.18 2.38 -16.26
CA LEU A 3 -8.29 3.06 -15.58
C LEU A 3 -7.86 4.33 -14.83
N LEU A 4 -6.63 4.36 -14.31
CA LEU A 4 -6.08 5.51 -13.59
C LEU A 4 -5.73 6.67 -14.53
N THR A 5 -5.19 6.36 -15.71
CA THR A 5 -4.92 7.37 -16.76
C THR A 5 -6.22 7.94 -17.33
N ALA A 6 -7.24 7.10 -17.56
CA ALA A 6 -8.56 7.57 -18.00
C ALA A 6 -9.20 8.53 -16.98
N ARG A 7 -9.10 8.24 -15.68
CA ARG A 7 -9.65 9.11 -14.63
C ARG A 7 -8.96 10.49 -14.57
N ARG A 8 -7.64 10.52 -14.78
CA ARG A 8 -6.86 11.77 -14.85
C ARG A 8 -7.20 12.61 -16.08
N ILE A 9 -7.36 11.97 -17.24
CA ILE A 9 -7.76 12.65 -18.47
C ILE A 9 -9.16 13.26 -18.28
N LEU A 10 -10.09 12.52 -17.66
CA LEU A 10 -11.44 13.02 -17.36
C LEU A 10 -11.42 14.21 -16.39
N ALA A 11 -10.57 14.17 -15.36
CA ALA A 11 -10.39 15.30 -14.43
C ALA A 11 -9.84 16.56 -15.14
N CYS A 12 -8.87 16.40 -16.05
CA CYS A 12 -8.34 17.49 -16.88
C CYS A 12 -9.41 18.06 -17.82
N ILE A 13 -10.21 17.20 -18.46
CA ILE A 13 -11.32 17.62 -19.33
C ILE A 13 -12.37 18.40 -18.53
N ALA A 14 -12.72 17.93 -17.33
CA ALA A 14 -13.67 18.63 -16.45
C ALA A 14 -13.15 20.01 -16.00
N LEU A 15 -11.84 20.13 -15.74
CA LEU A 15 -11.20 21.39 -15.36
C LEU A 15 -11.19 22.38 -16.54
N LEU A 16 -10.83 21.92 -17.74
CA LEU A 16 -10.89 22.72 -18.97
C LEU A 16 -12.32 23.17 -19.30
N ALA A 17 -13.30 22.28 -19.12
CA ALA A 17 -14.72 22.61 -19.31
C ALA A 17 -15.21 23.65 -18.28
N SER A 18 -14.75 23.58 -17.03
CA SER A 18 -15.05 24.57 -16.00
C SER A 18 -14.51 25.96 -16.35
N VAL A 19 -13.25 26.04 -16.79
CA VAL A 19 -12.63 27.30 -17.25
C VAL A 19 -13.38 27.86 -18.45
N TRP A 20 -13.77 27.01 -19.40
CA TRP A 20 -14.51 27.43 -20.58
C TRP A 20 -15.90 27.97 -20.23
N LEU A 21 -16.64 27.31 -19.33
CA LEU A 21 -17.93 27.80 -18.82
C LEU A 21 -17.79 29.14 -18.10
N MET A 22 -16.69 29.35 -17.36
CA MET A 22 -16.40 30.64 -16.71
C MET A 22 -16.18 31.76 -17.73
N ILE A 23 -15.48 31.48 -18.84
CA ILE A 23 -15.29 32.45 -19.93
C ILE A 23 -16.62 32.80 -20.61
N VAL A 24 -17.49 31.81 -20.80
CA VAL A 24 -18.84 32.02 -21.34
C VAL A 24 -19.70 32.84 -20.37
N ALA A 25 -19.59 32.59 -19.07
CA ALA A 25 -20.27 33.37 -18.03
C ALA A 25 -19.86 34.85 -18.03
N LEU A 26 -18.58 35.14 -18.27
CA LEU A 26 -18.07 36.52 -18.35
C LEU A 26 -18.59 37.30 -19.56
N ARG A 27 -19.11 36.62 -20.59
CA ARG A 27 -19.70 37.25 -21.79
C ARG A 27 -21.22 37.40 -21.72
N SER A 28 -21.91 36.82 -20.74
CA SER A 28 -23.36 36.80 -20.67
C SER A 28 -23.93 37.83 -19.67
N SER A 29 -25.19 38.22 -19.86
CA SER A 29 -25.89 39.15 -18.98
C SER A 29 -26.08 38.57 -17.58
N TRP A 30 -26.16 39.44 -16.57
CA TRP A 30 -26.09 39.11 -15.14
C TRP A 30 -27.03 37.98 -14.65
N LEU A 31 -28.16 37.73 -15.32
CA LEU A 31 -29.09 36.62 -15.02
C LEU A 31 -28.70 35.31 -15.71
N ALA A 32 -28.14 35.38 -16.92
CA ALA A 32 -27.70 34.21 -17.69
C ALA A 32 -26.34 33.66 -17.22
N ALA A 33 -25.59 34.44 -16.44
CA ALA A 33 -24.30 34.06 -15.89
C ALA A 33 -24.39 33.13 -14.66
N ALA A 34 -25.55 33.06 -13.99
CA ALA A 34 -25.70 32.26 -12.76
C ALA A 34 -25.50 30.76 -12.99
N PHE A 35 -26.12 30.21 -14.05
CA PHE A 35 -26.01 28.80 -14.42
C PHE A 35 -24.57 28.35 -14.73
N PRO A 36 -23.81 29.04 -15.61
CA PRO A 36 -22.45 28.63 -15.91
C PRO A 36 -21.48 28.81 -14.73
N VAL A 37 -21.70 29.79 -13.83
CA VAL A 37 -20.88 29.93 -12.61
C VAL A 37 -21.11 28.77 -11.66
N ILE A 38 -22.36 28.42 -11.36
CA ILE A 38 -22.69 27.28 -10.49
C ILE A 38 -22.16 25.96 -11.10
N GLY A 39 -22.33 25.79 -12.41
CA GLY A 39 -21.81 24.61 -13.14
C GLY A 39 -20.28 24.52 -13.08
N SER A 40 -19.58 25.64 -13.25
CA SER A 40 -18.11 25.68 -13.17
C SER A 40 -17.59 25.32 -11.77
N LEU A 41 -18.28 25.77 -10.72
CA LEU A 41 -17.94 25.47 -9.33
C LEU A 41 -18.13 23.98 -9.03
N LEU A 42 -19.26 23.39 -9.43
CA LEU A 42 -19.54 21.96 -9.23
C LEU A 42 -18.53 21.08 -9.99
N LEU A 43 -18.19 21.43 -11.22
CA LEU A 43 -17.18 20.73 -12.02
C LEU A 43 -15.78 20.84 -11.40
N PHE A 44 -15.45 21.98 -10.82
CA PHE A 44 -14.18 22.19 -10.14
C PHE A 44 -14.07 21.31 -8.89
N VAL A 45 -15.11 21.30 -8.04
CA VAL A 45 -15.15 20.45 -6.83
C VAL A 45 -15.10 18.96 -7.20
N ALA A 46 -15.82 18.55 -8.24
CA ALA A 46 -15.79 17.17 -8.76
C ALA A 46 -14.38 16.79 -9.24
N SER A 47 -13.69 17.69 -9.97
CA SER A 47 -12.31 17.48 -10.42
C SER A 47 -11.35 17.29 -9.24
N VAL A 48 -11.49 18.10 -8.19
CA VAL A 48 -10.68 17.97 -6.97
C VAL A 48 -10.94 16.63 -6.26
N MET A 49 -12.20 16.23 -6.07
CA MET A 49 -12.55 14.94 -5.45
C MET A 49 -12.04 13.75 -6.25
N LEU A 50 -12.11 13.80 -7.58
CA LEU A 50 -11.58 12.76 -8.48
C LEU A 50 -10.05 12.64 -8.40
N THR A 51 -9.37 13.71 -8.01
CA THR A 51 -7.91 13.80 -7.94
C THR A 51 -7.41 13.52 -6.51
N ALA A 52 -8.26 13.65 -5.50
CA ALA A 52 -7.92 13.56 -4.08
C ALA A 52 -7.22 12.27 -3.63
N PRO A 53 -7.72 11.04 -3.89
CA PRO A 53 -7.16 9.84 -3.26
C PRO A 53 -5.74 9.51 -3.74
N ASP A 54 -5.39 9.83 -4.99
CA ASP A 54 -4.05 9.55 -5.53
C ASP A 54 -3.05 10.70 -5.31
N THR A 55 -3.54 11.91 -5.09
CA THR A 55 -2.70 13.12 -5.00
C THR A 55 -2.46 13.51 -3.55
N ALA A 56 -3.41 13.24 -2.64
CA ALA A 56 -3.25 13.50 -1.22
C ALA A 56 -2.03 12.78 -0.64
N VAL A 57 -1.84 11.50 -0.96
CA VAL A 57 -0.69 10.72 -0.47
C VAL A 57 0.63 11.27 -0.98
N LYS A 58 0.71 11.64 -2.27
CA LYS A 58 1.93 12.19 -2.87
C LYS A 58 2.28 13.58 -2.35
N ILE A 59 1.27 14.43 -2.14
CA ILE A 59 1.46 15.76 -1.55
C ILE A 59 1.84 15.62 -0.08
N ALA A 60 1.19 14.73 0.67
CA ALA A 60 1.54 14.43 2.05
C ALA A 60 2.98 13.94 2.15
N GLU A 61 3.43 13.06 1.27
CA GLU A 61 4.80 12.57 1.26
C GLU A 61 5.81 13.68 0.89
N TRP A 62 5.49 14.52 -0.10
CA TRP A 62 6.34 15.64 -0.51
C TRP A 62 6.49 16.70 0.59
N ILE A 63 5.40 17.03 1.29
CA ILE A 63 5.41 17.97 2.41
C ILE A 63 6.04 17.33 3.65
N ALA A 64 5.76 16.05 3.94
CA ALA A 64 6.23 15.39 5.13
C ALA A 64 7.74 15.16 5.11
N ARG A 65 8.36 14.82 3.96
CA ARG A 65 9.82 14.56 3.87
C ARG A 65 10.72 15.63 4.50
N PRO A 66 10.59 16.95 4.19
CA PRO A 66 11.42 17.97 4.83
C PRO A 66 11.16 18.13 6.33
N PHE A 67 9.93 17.87 6.81
CA PHE A 67 9.63 17.92 8.24
C PHE A 67 10.09 16.65 8.96
N ALA A 68 9.91 15.48 8.36
CA ALA A 68 10.37 14.20 8.88
C ALA A 68 11.89 14.23 9.08
N ALA A 69 12.65 14.76 8.11
CA ALA A 69 14.10 14.93 8.25
C ALA A 69 14.51 15.92 9.36
N LEU A 70 13.63 16.87 9.72
CA LEU A 70 13.89 17.83 10.79
C LEU A 70 13.55 17.27 12.18
N PHE A 71 12.49 16.45 12.29
CA PHE A 71 12.01 15.89 13.56
C PHE A 71 12.57 14.49 13.86
N TYR A 72 12.99 13.74 12.84
CA TYR A 72 13.57 12.39 12.92
C TYR A 72 14.86 12.32 12.08
N PRO A 73 15.92 13.05 12.47
CA PRO A 73 17.22 12.86 11.87
C PRO A 73 17.76 11.50 12.34
N ASP A 74 18.02 10.61 11.38
CA ASP A 74 18.55 9.24 11.58
C ASP A 74 17.55 8.17 12.05
N ASP A 75 16.37 8.07 11.43
CA ASP A 75 15.67 6.77 11.36
C ASP A 75 16.45 5.86 10.37
N GLU A 76 17.63 5.38 10.78
CA GLU A 76 18.01 4.03 10.38
C GLU A 76 16.91 3.15 10.93
N PHE A 77 15.96 2.73 10.09
CA PHE A 77 14.96 1.74 10.44
C PHE A 77 15.71 0.46 10.84
N GLU A 78 16.12 0.38 12.11
CA GLU A 78 16.73 -0.79 12.69
C GLU A 78 15.76 -1.94 12.44
N LYS A 79 16.27 -3.03 11.83
CA LYS A 79 15.46 -4.23 11.61
C LYS A 79 14.82 -4.58 12.95
N PRO A 80 13.49 -4.75 13.01
CA PRO A 80 12.81 -4.97 14.28
C PRO A 80 13.43 -6.20 14.94
N PRO A 81 13.63 -6.20 16.27
CA PRO A 81 14.23 -7.33 16.94
C PRO A 81 13.39 -8.59 16.67
N LEU A 82 14.06 -9.69 16.28
CA LEU A 82 13.40 -10.96 16.02
C LEU A 82 12.67 -11.42 17.29
N SER A 83 11.34 -11.42 17.25
CA SER A 83 10.50 -11.76 18.41
C SER A 83 9.26 -12.52 17.99
N TYR A 84 9.12 -13.73 18.54
CA TYR A 84 7.97 -14.61 18.30
C TYR A 84 6.84 -14.40 19.30
N VAL A 85 7.02 -13.55 20.31
CA VAL A 85 6.11 -13.45 21.46
C VAL A 85 4.71 -13.07 21.01
N LEU A 86 4.59 -12.08 20.12
CA LEU A 86 3.30 -11.58 19.67
C LEU A 86 2.60 -12.59 18.73
N ALA A 87 3.35 -13.14 17.78
CA ALA A 87 2.85 -14.14 16.83
C ALA A 87 2.31 -15.39 17.57
N ARG A 88 3.08 -15.93 18.52
CA ARG A 88 2.67 -17.07 19.35
C ARG A 88 1.48 -16.74 20.25
N LYS A 89 1.41 -15.52 20.80
CA LYS A 89 0.25 -15.09 21.59
C LYS A 89 -1.03 -15.08 20.74
N TYR A 90 -0.98 -14.52 19.53
CA TYR A 90 -2.14 -14.55 18.62
C TYR A 90 -2.52 -15.96 18.16
N SER A 91 -1.52 -16.82 17.92
CA SER A 91 -1.72 -18.24 17.63
C SER A 91 -2.46 -18.95 18.78
N GLN A 92 -2.07 -18.69 20.03
CA GLN A 92 -2.74 -19.22 21.22
C GLN A 92 -4.16 -18.67 21.40
N GLU A 93 -4.38 -17.39 21.08
CA GLU A 93 -5.70 -16.74 21.13
C GLU A 93 -6.63 -17.15 19.96
N ARG A 94 -6.20 -18.07 19.07
CA ARG A 94 -6.90 -18.47 17.83
C ARG A 94 -7.20 -17.30 16.88
N LYS A 95 -6.44 -16.21 16.97
CA LYS A 95 -6.50 -15.08 16.04
C LYS A 95 -5.60 -15.38 14.84
N VAL A 96 -6.07 -16.27 13.97
CA VAL A 96 -5.29 -16.83 12.86
C VAL A 96 -4.72 -15.75 11.96
N ASP A 97 -5.55 -14.83 11.47
CA ASP A 97 -5.12 -13.76 10.56
C ASP A 97 -4.04 -12.87 11.18
N ALA A 98 -4.19 -12.52 12.46
CA ALA A 98 -3.23 -11.69 13.18
C ALA A 98 -1.92 -12.43 13.43
N ALA A 99 -1.98 -13.73 13.75
CA ALA A 99 -0.79 -14.55 13.91
C ALA A 99 -0.02 -14.67 12.59
N VAL A 100 -0.72 -14.94 11.48
CA VAL A 100 -0.12 -15.02 10.15
C VAL A 100 0.58 -13.71 9.79
N GLN A 101 -0.07 -12.56 9.99
CA GLN A 101 0.55 -11.25 9.73
C GLN A 101 1.84 -11.02 10.52
N GLU A 102 1.91 -11.45 11.78
CA GLU A 102 3.12 -11.28 12.58
C GLU A 102 4.25 -12.22 12.12
N TYR A 103 3.94 -13.47 11.77
CA TYR A 103 4.95 -14.36 11.19
C TYR A 103 5.42 -13.90 9.81
N GLU A 104 4.52 -13.36 8.97
CA GLU A 104 4.87 -12.77 7.68
C GLU A 104 5.82 -11.58 7.83
N LYS A 105 5.65 -10.75 8.86
CA LYS A 105 6.61 -9.68 9.17
C LYS A 105 7.98 -10.23 9.54
N ILE A 106 8.03 -11.29 10.34
CA ILE A 106 9.29 -11.95 10.70
C ILE A 106 10.00 -12.41 9.42
N LEU A 107 9.29 -13.13 8.55
CA LEU A 107 9.84 -13.63 7.28
C LEU A 107 10.22 -12.51 6.30
N PHE A 108 9.56 -11.36 6.36
CA PHE A 108 9.91 -10.21 5.55
C PHE A 108 11.29 -9.62 5.93
N TYR A 109 11.57 -9.48 7.23
CA TYR A 109 12.85 -8.91 7.70
C TYR A 109 13.96 -9.96 7.83
N TYR A 110 13.58 -11.20 8.11
CA TYR A 110 14.46 -12.34 8.35
C TYR A 110 13.99 -13.56 7.54
N PRO A 111 14.19 -13.54 6.20
CA PRO A 111 13.76 -14.63 5.33
C PRO A 111 14.50 -15.95 5.56
N GLU A 112 15.62 -15.92 6.28
CA GLU A 112 16.39 -17.12 6.68
C GLU A 112 15.85 -17.82 7.93
N GLU A 113 14.83 -17.27 8.59
CA GLU A 113 14.27 -17.83 9.82
C GLU A 113 13.34 -19.01 9.54
N ARG A 114 13.95 -20.19 9.44
CA ARG A 114 13.26 -21.47 9.23
C ARG A 114 12.13 -21.71 10.23
N ASP A 115 12.33 -21.34 11.49
CA ASP A 115 11.35 -21.53 12.57
C ASP A 115 10.04 -20.77 12.29
N ALA A 116 10.09 -19.61 11.63
CA ALA A 116 8.89 -18.86 11.29
C ALA A 116 8.04 -19.56 10.20
N TYR A 117 8.67 -20.23 9.23
CA TYR A 117 7.96 -21.06 8.24
C TYR A 117 7.27 -22.24 8.92
N LEU A 118 7.98 -22.95 9.81
CA LEU A 118 7.44 -24.11 10.51
C LEU A 118 6.23 -23.75 11.39
N GLU A 119 6.30 -22.63 12.10
CA GLU A 119 5.20 -22.14 12.94
C GLU A 119 3.95 -21.74 12.13
N LEU A 120 4.13 -21.18 10.93
CA LEU A 120 3.04 -20.89 10.00
C LEU A 120 2.39 -22.17 9.46
N ILE A 121 3.20 -23.17 9.08
CA ILE A 121 2.71 -24.47 8.61
C ILE A 121 1.94 -25.18 9.72
N GLU A 122 2.45 -25.18 10.96
CA GLU A 122 1.75 -25.76 12.11
C GLU A 122 0.44 -25.03 12.41
N LEU A 123 0.44 -23.69 12.36
CA LEU A 123 -0.77 -22.88 12.53
C LEU A 123 -1.80 -23.23 11.45
N ALA A 124 -1.38 -23.34 10.19
CA ALA A 124 -2.25 -23.72 9.07
C ALA A 124 -2.87 -25.11 9.29
N GLN A 125 -2.06 -26.09 9.69
CA GLN A 125 -2.53 -27.44 10.05
C GLN A 125 -3.54 -27.42 11.21
N ARG A 126 -3.29 -26.60 12.24
CA ARG A 126 -4.19 -26.50 13.41
C ARG A 126 -5.55 -25.92 13.07
N VAL A 127 -5.61 -25.04 12.07
CA VAL A 127 -6.83 -24.38 11.59
C VAL A 127 -7.51 -25.17 10.47
N GLY A 128 -6.77 -26.06 9.80
CA GLY A 128 -7.23 -26.82 8.65
C GLY A 128 -7.22 -26.00 7.36
N ASP A 129 -6.37 -24.98 7.28
CA ASP A 129 -6.19 -24.15 6.09
C ASP A 129 -5.10 -24.76 5.20
N GLU A 130 -5.55 -25.55 4.22
CA GLU A 130 -4.66 -26.27 3.30
C GLU A 130 -3.89 -25.31 2.37
N GLU A 131 -4.53 -24.24 1.91
CA GLU A 131 -3.94 -23.27 0.99
C GLU A 131 -2.78 -22.53 1.65
N LEU A 132 -2.97 -22.09 2.90
CA LEU A 132 -1.92 -21.46 3.68
C LEU A 132 -0.74 -22.41 3.93
N ARG A 133 -1.05 -23.69 4.18
CA ARG A 133 -0.04 -24.72 4.42
C ARG A 133 0.83 -24.94 3.19
N GLU A 134 0.19 -25.21 2.04
CA GLU A 134 0.88 -25.45 0.76
C GLU A 134 1.76 -24.25 0.38
N LYS A 135 1.24 -23.02 0.51
CA LYS A 135 1.98 -21.79 0.23
C LYS A 135 3.30 -21.73 0.99
N TYR A 136 3.29 -22.01 2.30
CA TYR A 136 4.48 -21.91 3.14
C TYR A 136 5.40 -23.13 3.06
N GLU A 137 4.87 -24.32 2.73
CA GLU A 137 5.68 -25.49 2.39
C GLU A 137 6.48 -25.27 1.10
N GLU A 138 5.85 -24.70 0.07
CA GLU A 138 6.53 -24.35 -1.18
C GLU A 138 7.58 -23.27 -0.97
N ALA A 139 7.23 -22.18 -0.28
CA ALA A 139 8.18 -21.10 0.01
C ALA A 139 9.40 -21.58 0.81
N MET A 140 9.19 -22.46 1.79
CA MET A 140 10.27 -23.07 2.56
C MET A 140 11.18 -23.95 1.68
N ARG A 141 10.59 -24.76 0.79
CA ARG A 141 11.36 -25.60 -0.14
C ARG A 141 12.20 -24.78 -1.12
N GLU A 142 11.63 -23.71 -1.67
CA GLU A 142 12.37 -22.79 -2.55
C GLU A 142 13.55 -22.14 -1.82
N TRP A 143 13.35 -21.76 -0.55
CA TRP A 143 14.41 -21.22 0.28
C TRP A 143 15.51 -22.25 0.57
N GLU A 144 15.17 -23.47 0.96
CA GLU A 144 16.13 -24.55 1.22
C GLU A 144 16.99 -24.85 -0.03
N LEU A 145 16.36 -24.94 -1.21
CA LEU A 145 17.08 -25.12 -2.48
C LEU A 145 18.04 -23.97 -2.77
N LYS A 146 17.63 -22.73 -2.46
CA LYS A 146 18.50 -21.56 -2.65
C LYS A 146 19.68 -21.58 -1.68
N ALA A 147 19.44 -21.96 -0.42
CA ALA A 147 20.49 -22.06 0.60
C ALA A 147 21.55 -23.12 0.23
N ASP A 148 21.11 -24.29 -0.23
CA ASP A 148 22.01 -25.37 -0.66
C ASP A 148 22.87 -24.98 -1.87
N ASN A 149 22.27 -24.28 -2.84
CA ASN A 149 23.01 -23.78 -4.01
C ASN A 149 24.09 -22.77 -3.64
N VAL A 150 23.80 -21.86 -2.69
CA VAL A 150 24.78 -20.88 -2.20
C VAL A 150 25.93 -21.59 -1.48
N ALA A 151 25.63 -22.53 -0.59
CA ALA A 151 26.62 -23.30 0.14
C ALA A 151 27.56 -24.10 -0.78
N ASN A 152 27.04 -24.62 -1.89
CA ASN A 152 27.84 -25.40 -2.86
C ASN A 152 28.71 -24.53 -3.77
N THR A 153 28.36 -23.24 -3.93
CA THR A 153 29.12 -22.28 -4.75
C THR A 153 30.32 -21.71 -3.99
N GLU A 154 30.24 -21.62 -2.65
CA GLU A 154 31.34 -21.15 -1.79
C GLU A 154 32.43 -22.22 -1.53
N GLN A 155 32.20 -23.47 -1.95
CA GLN A 155 33.15 -24.58 -1.82
C GLN A 155 34.03 -24.81 -3.07
N VAL A 156 33.90 -23.97 -4.10
CA VAL A 156 34.67 -24.01 -5.37
C VAL A 156 35.68 -22.86 -5.41
#